data_AF-A0A2R7PB45-F1
#
_entry.id   AF-A0A2R7PB45-F1
#
_cell.length_a   1.000
_cell.length_b   1.000
_cell.length_c   1.000
_cell.angle_alpha   90.00
_cell.angle_beta   90.00
_cell.angle_gamma   90.00
#
_symmetry.space_group_name_H-M   'P 1'
#
loop_
_entity.id
_entity.type
_entity.pdbx_description
1 polymer ?
#
loop_
_entity_poly.entity_id
_entity_poly.type
_entity_poly.pdbx_seq_one_letter_code
_entity_poly.pdbx_strand_id
1 'polypeptide(L)'
;MKRGIIIFFTVLSIFLHAQNIKTKRGIINLDGIPVAKLSSKSSEYTFMDLKETPLYTIKFIDKSVVDSVRDSYISVNRVYNRDKTIEIDYSSPSPFSGEEKSAVFTSVKDLKIIDNKGINVKNLDELFSNVPKRKLDTKTKDAYTIRKKIDKMNIEVNKVGEILSNGVPVGYFTNLPISFGSEDIIMDKTPIDIEIYDAKSKLIGRYITTTKQLKTAGGKSFTIYKEMSGRASILKFPTYKALAERMAIMDPNFIKIQDKVSVGNVSKETPN
;
A
#
# COMPACT_ATOMS: atom_id res chain seq x y z
N MET A 1 -25.28 -28.74 -35.12
CA MET A 1 -24.84 -27.88 -33.99
C MET A 1 -23.43 -27.29 -34.12
N LYS A 2 -22.46 -27.93 -34.80
CA LYS A 2 -21.07 -27.38 -34.90
C LYS A 2 -20.91 -26.10 -35.75
N ARG A 3 -21.70 -25.93 -36.83
CA ARG A 3 -21.61 -24.75 -37.71
C ARG A 3 -22.10 -23.44 -37.07
N GLY A 4 -23.14 -23.49 -36.22
CA GLY A 4 -23.68 -22.31 -35.53
C GLY A 4 -22.73 -21.74 -34.48
N ILE A 5 -22.00 -22.62 -33.77
CA ILE A 5 -20.99 -22.21 -32.77
C ILE A 5 -19.82 -21.49 -33.45
N ILE A 6 -19.35 -21.99 -34.60
CA ILE A 6 -18.23 -21.36 -35.33
C ILE A 6 -18.61 -19.95 -35.80
N ILE A 7 -19.81 -19.78 -36.35
CA ILE A 7 -20.33 -18.47 -36.80
C ILE A 7 -20.47 -17.50 -35.62
N PHE A 8 -20.93 -17.97 -34.46
CA PHE A 8 -21.02 -17.14 -33.27
C PHE A 8 -19.64 -16.66 -32.80
N PHE A 9 -18.62 -17.52 -32.81
CA PHE A 9 -17.26 -17.14 -32.44
C PHE A 9 -16.58 -16.19 -33.45
N THR A 10 -16.81 -16.36 -34.76
CA THR A 10 -16.29 -15.42 -35.76
C THR A 10 -16.97 -14.05 -35.68
N VAL A 11 -18.29 -14.00 -35.51
CA VAL A 11 -19.00 -12.71 -35.34
C VAL A 11 -18.58 -12.03 -34.03
N LEU A 12 -18.44 -12.77 -32.93
CA LEU A 12 -17.97 -12.23 -31.65
C LEU A 12 -16.52 -11.68 -31.74
N SER A 13 -15.66 -12.30 -32.55
CA SER A 13 -14.29 -11.83 -32.77
C SER A 13 -14.21 -10.47 -33.49
N ILE A 14 -15.19 -10.13 -34.34
CA ILE A 14 -15.23 -8.85 -35.07
C ILE A 14 -15.61 -7.69 -34.11
N PHE A 15 -16.46 -7.97 -33.11
CA PHE A 15 -16.83 -7.01 -32.07
C PHE A 15 -15.73 -6.76 -31.03
N LEU A 16 -14.74 -7.64 -30.96
CA LEU A 16 -13.54 -7.47 -30.12
C LEU A 16 -12.43 -6.81 -30.93
N HIS A 17 -12.64 -5.56 -31.35
CA HIS A 17 -11.55 -4.73 -31.90
C HIS A 17 -10.55 -4.40 -30.77
N ALA A 18 -9.64 -5.33 -30.51
CA ALA A 18 -8.52 -5.11 -29.61
C ALA A 18 -7.52 -4.14 -30.28
N GLN A 19 -7.66 -2.85 -29.99
CA GLN A 19 -6.71 -1.82 -30.43
C GLN A 19 -5.27 -2.25 -30.09
N ASN A 20 -4.39 -2.23 -31.08
CA ASN A 20 -3.04 -2.71 -30.94
C ASN A 20 -2.16 -1.61 -30.34
N ILE A 21 -1.72 -1.80 -29.09
CA ILE A 21 -0.87 -0.85 -28.38
C ILE A 21 0.57 -1.39 -28.37
N LYS A 22 1.50 -0.65 -28.97
CA LYS A 22 2.93 -1.02 -29.00
C LYS A 22 3.82 0.15 -28.61
N THR A 23 4.65 -0.07 -27.60
CA THR A 23 5.72 0.88 -27.24
C THR A 23 7.06 0.32 -27.72
N LYS A 24 7.81 1.10 -28.50
CA LYS A 24 9.15 0.73 -28.98
C LYS A 24 10.06 1.94 -28.92
N ARG A 25 11.20 1.81 -28.22
CA ARG A 25 12.20 2.89 -28.05
C ARG A 25 11.59 4.20 -27.55
N GLY A 26 10.68 4.13 -26.58
CA GLY A 26 10.01 5.31 -26.03
C GLY A 26 8.98 5.96 -26.95
N ILE A 27 8.59 5.33 -28.07
CA ILE A 27 7.50 5.81 -28.93
C ILE A 27 6.29 4.89 -28.74
N ILE A 28 5.16 5.49 -28.40
CA ILE A 28 3.86 4.82 -28.25
C ILE A 28 3.18 4.83 -29.61
N ASN A 29 2.84 3.63 -30.09
CA ASN A 29 2.12 3.43 -31.35
C ASN A 29 0.75 2.80 -31.07
N LEU A 30 -0.29 3.36 -31.68
CA LEU A 30 -1.63 2.81 -31.70
C LEU A 30 -1.95 2.37 -33.13
N ASP A 31 -2.23 1.08 -33.31
CA ASP A 31 -2.51 0.48 -34.62
C ASP A 31 -1.43 0.77 -35.67
N GLY A 32 -0.17 0.90 -35.22
CA GLY A 32 0.99 1.20 -36.06
C GLY A 32 1.27 2.70 -36.28
N ILE A 33 0.41 3.59 -35.80
CA ILE A 33 0.57 5.04 -35.91
C ILE A 33 1.28 5.56 -34.66
N PRO A 34 2.41 6.30 -34.78
CA PRO A 34 3.05 6.93 -33.62
C PRO A 34 2.18 8.08 -33.11
N VAL A 35 1.85 8.07 -31.83
CA VAL A 35 0.92 9.05 -31.22
C VAL A 35 1.53 9.85 -30.08
N ALA A 36 2.49 9.28 -29.35
CA ALA A 36 3.10 9.92 -28.19
C ALA A 36 4.50 9.36 -27.94
N LYS A 37 5.27 10.08 -27.11
CA LYS A 37 6.57 9.66 -26.62
C LYS A 37 6.52 9.41 -25.11
N LEU A 38 7.40 8.54 -24.65
CA LEU A 38 7.54 8.12 -23.26
C LEU A 38 9.01 8.12 -22.89
N SER A 39 9.33 8.78 -21.78
CA SER A 39 10.64 8.71 -21.14
C SER A 39 10.47 8.11 -19.75
N SER A 40 11.48 7.37 -19.28
CA SER A 40 11.49 6.79 -17.94
C SER A 40 12.74 7.22 -17.19
N LYS A 41 12.57 7.78 -16.00
CA LYS A 41 13.65 8.13 -15.08
C LYS A 41 13.24 7.78 -13.65
N SER A 42 14.03 6.97 -12.96
CA SER A 42 13.81 6.66 -11.54
C SER A 42 12.41 6.12 -11.19
N SER A 43 11.84 5.25 -12.03
CA SER A 43 10.46 4.70 -11.91
C SER A 43 9.34 5.72 -12.06
N GLU A 44 9.66 6.90 -12.62
CA GLU A 44 8.69 7.89 -13.09
C GLU A 44 8.68 7.88 -14.62
N TYR A 45 7.47 7.85 -15.19
CA TYR A 45 7.20 7.75 -16.61
C TYR A 45 6.63 9.06 -17.11
N THR A 46 7.39 9.79 -17.93
CA THR A 46 7.00 11.09 -18.49
C THR A 46 6.42 10.90 -19.87
N PHE A 47 5.15 11.28 -20.03
CA PHE A 47 4.43 11.24 -21.30
C PHE A 47 4.55 12.58 -22.01
N MET A 48 4.96 12.51 -23.28
CA MET A 48 5.24 13.65 -24.13
C MET A 48 4.47 13.53 -25.45
N ASP A 49 4.18 14.67 -26.06
CA ASP A 49 3.74 14.67 -27.46
C ASP A 49 4.88 14.23 -28.41
N LEU A 50 4.59 14.08 -29.71
CA LEU A 50 5.61 13.72 -30.69
C LEU A 50 6.72 14.77 -30.86
N LYS A 51 6.43 16.02 -30.48
CA LYS A 51 7.35 17.17 -30.47
C LYS A 51 8.20 17.23 -29.18
N GLU A 52 8.10 16.23 -28.32
CA GLU A 52 8.85 16.12 -27.05
C GLU A 52 8.42 17.12 -25.97
N THR A 53 7.21 17.68 -26.08
CA THR A 53 6.62 18.51 -25.02
C THR A 53 6.09 17.60 -23.90
N PRO A 54 6.62 17.68 -22.66
CA PRO A 54 6.14 16.87 -21.54
C PRO A 54 4.80 17.39 -21.00
N LEU A 55 3.82 16.50 -20.87
CA LEU A 55 2.45 16.85 -20.48
C LEU A 55 2.10 16.35 -19.09
N TYR A 56 2.41 15.09 -18.78
CA TYR A 56 2.12 14.49 -17.49
C TYR A 56 3.11 13.36 -17.15
N THR A 57 3.18 13.00 -15.88
CA THR A 57 3.99 11.88 -15.39
C THR A 57 3.13 10.86 -14.67
N ILE A 58 3.56 9.59 -14.74
CA ILE A 58 3.00 8.46 -13.99
C ILE A 58 4.10 7.85 -13.14
N LYS A 59 3.85 7.68 -11.85
CA LYS A 59 4.73 6.96 -10.93
C LYS A 59 3.98 5.80 -10.30
N PHE A 60 4.57 4.61 -10.32
CA PHE A 60 4.01 3.45 -9.62
C PHE A 60 4.32 3.53 -8.14
N ILE A 61 3.28 3.42 -7.32
CA ILE A 61 3.36 3.37 -5.87
C ILE A 61 2.97 1.96 -5.45
N ASP A 62 3.83 1.34 -4.65
CA ASP A 62 3.56 0.08 -3.98
C ASP A 62 3.80 0.29 -2.49
N LYS A 63 2.70 0.41 -1.74
CA LYS A 63 2.70 0.78 -0.33
C LYS A 63 2.32 -0.42 0.52
N SER A 64 3.17 -0.76 1.49
CA SER A 64 2.77 -1.69 2.56
C SER A 64 1.77 -1.00 3.50
N VAL A 65 0.62 -1.63 3.73
CA VAL A 65 -0.43 -1.08 4.61
C VAL A 65 -0.31 -1.70 6.00
N VAL A 66 -0.55 -3.01 6.09
CA VAL A 66 -0.40 -3.84 7.30
C VAL A 66 -0.01 -5.25 6.85
N ASP A 67 0.94 -5.87 7.54
CA ASP A 67 1.43 -7.22 7.25
C ASP A 67 1.90 -7.37 5.78
N SER A 68 1.32 -8.34 5.06
CA SER A 68 1.55 -8.62 3.64
C SER A 68 0.55 -7.93 2.72
N VAL A 69 -0.37 -7.11 3.24
CA VAL A 69 -1.33 -6.36 2.43
C VAL A 69 -0.62 -5.14 1.84
N ARG A 70 -0.47 -5.16 0.52
CA ARG A 70 0.08 -4.04 -0.25
C ARG A 70 -1.04 -3.35 -1.01
N ASP A 71 -0.96 -2.03 -1.04
CA ASP A 71 -1.77 -1.19 -1.89
C ASP A 71 -0.92 -0.67 -3.05
N SER A 72 -1.23 -1.12 -4.26
CA SER A 72 -0.50 -0.77 -5.47
C SER A 72 -1.36 0.10 -6.37
N TYR A 73 -0.84 1.26 -6.76
CA TYR A 73 -1.55 2.24 -7.57
C TYR A 73 -0.59 3.13 -8.35
N ILE A 74 -1.14 4.02 -9.18
CA ILE A 74 -0.34 5.03 -9.86
C ILE A 74 -0.66 6.42 -9.33
N SER A 75 0.40 7.20 -9.23
CA SER A 75 0.37 8.63 -8.96
C SER A 75 0.56 9.36 -10.29
N VAL A 76 -0.42 10.18 -10.67
CA VAL A 76 -0.38 10.98 -11.91
C VAL A 76 -0.22 12.45 -11.56
N ASN A 77 0.72 13.13 -12.22
CA ASN A 77 1.03 14.54 -12.00
C ASN A 77 1.11 15.28 -13.34
N ARG A 78 0.67 16.54 -13.40
CA ARG A 78 0.81 17.39 -14.59
C ARG A 78 2.12 18.14 -14.58
N VAL A 79 2.83 18.10 -15.70
CA VAL A 79 4.14 18.77 -15.79
C VAL A 79 4.02 20.30 -15.69
N TYR A 80 2.94 20.87 -16.21
CA TYR A 80 2.66 22.31 -16.20
C TYR A 80 1.84 22.80 -14.98
N ASN A 81 1.40 21.89 -14.09
CA ASN A 81 0.71 22.23 -12.84
C ASN A 81 1.07 21.18 -11.77
N ARG A 82 2.31 21.25 -11.30
CA ARG A 82 2.94 20.20 -10.47
C ARG A 82 2.34 20.06 -9.08
N ASP A 83 1.58 21.06 -8.62
CA ASP A 83 1.06 21.11 -7.25
C ASP A 83 -0.05 20.09 -7.01
N LYS A 84 -0.72 19.63 -8.09
CA LYS A 84 -1.79 18.65 -8.00
C LYS A 84 -1.32 17.28 -8.49
N THR A 85 -1.26 16.33 -7.57
CA THR A 85 -1.04 14.91 -7.83
C THR A 85 -2.31 14.14 -7.52
N ILE A 86 -2.68 13.18 -8.38
CA ILE A 86 -3.85 12.33 -8.18
C ILE A 86 -3.42 10.87 -8.08
N GLU A 87 -4.07 10.12 -7.20
CA GLU A 87 -3.82 8.69 -7.01
C GLU A 87 -4.99 7.89 -7.60
N ILE A 88 -4.69 6.99 -8.53
CA ILE A 88 -5.71 6.21 -9.24
C ILE A 88 -5.25 4.77 -9.42
N ASP A 89 -6.21 3.87 -9.57
CA ASP A 89 -5.89 2.48 -9.91
C ASP A 89 -5.41 2.40 -11.37
N TYR A 90 -4.55 1.42 -11.64
CA TYR A 90 -4.04 1.16 -12.98
C TYR A 90 -4.48 -0.21 -13.45
N SER A 91 -4.54 -0.38 -14.77
CA SER A 91 -4.68 -1.68 -15.39
C SER A 91 -3.38 -2.12 -16.05
N SER A 92 -3.23 -3.42 -16.16
CA SER A 92 -2.10 -4.06 -16.79
C SER A 92 -2.62 -4.98 -17.88
N PRO A 93 -2.07 -4.95 -19.11
CA PRO A 93 -2.48 -5.87 -20.16
C PRO A 93 -2.16 -7.33 -19.80
N SER A 94 -1.22 -7.54 -18.87
CA SER A 94 -0.85 -8.86 -18.34
C SER A 94 -0.28 -8.72 -16.91
N PRO A 95 -0.34 -9.77 -16.08
CA PRO A 95 0.42 -9.82 -14.83
C PRO A 95 1.95 -9.73 -15.02
N PHE A 96 2.44 -10.03 -16.23
CA PHE A 96 3.87 -10.02 -16.56
C PHE A 96 4.31 -8.80 -17.37
N SER A 97 3.41 -7.87 -17.67
CA SER A 97 3.83 -6.62 -18.30
C SER A 97 4.55 -5.75 -17.28
N GLY A 98 5.72 -5.24 -17.67
CA GLY A 98 6.44 -4.25 -16.88
C GLY A 98 5.65 -2.94 -16.77
N GLU A 99 6.02 -2.14 -15.77
CA GLU A 99 5.40 -0.85 -15.44
C GLU A 99 5.21 0.08 -16.64
N GLU A 100 6.19 0.14 -17.56
CA GLU A 100 6.09 0.93 -18.79
C GLU A 100 4.85 0.57 -19.61
N LYS A 101 4.63 -0.73 -19.84
CA LYS A 101 3.49 -1.21 -20.63
C LYS A 101 2.19 -0.97 -19.88
N SER A 102 2.16 -1.14 -18.55
CA SER A 102 0.98 -0.88 -17.74
C SER A 102 0.61 0.61 -17.70
N ALA A 103 1.59 1.51 -17.64
CA ALA A 103 1.38 2.96 -17.68
C ALA A 103 0.79 3.40 -19.03
N VAL A 104 1.34 2.87 -20.13
CA VAL A 104 0.82 3.16 -21.49
C VAL A 104 -0.57 2.58 -21.65
N PHE A 105 -0.78 1.32 -21.25
CA PHE A 105 -2.08 0.66 -21.36
C PHE A 105 -3.16 1.39 -20.56
N THR A 106 -2.87 1.77 -19.31
CA THR A 106 -3.79 2.55 -18.46
C THR A 106 -4.11 3.90 -19.11
N SER A 107 -3.11 4.61 -19.64
CA SER A 107 -3.30 5.91 -20.30
C SER A 107 -4.19 5.83 -21.55
N VAL A 108 -4.10 4.73 -22.31
CA VAL A 108 -4.87 4.53 -23.55
C VAL A 108 -6.27 3.98 -23.25
N LYS A 109 -6.38 2.94 -22.41
CA LYS A 109 -7.62 2.17 -22.23
C LYS A 109 -8.52 2.72 -21.12
N ASP A 110 -7.97 2.98 -19.95
CA ASP A 110 -8.77 3.35 -18.78
C ASP A 110 -9.00 4.86 -18.73
N LEU A 111 -7.91 5.63 -18.87
CA LEU A 111 -7.97 7.08 -18.75
C LEU A 111 -8.34 7.75 -20.07
N LYS A 112 -8.16 7.05 -21.20
CA LYS A 112 -8.41 7.57 -22.55
C LYS A 112 -7.72 8.91 -22.81
N ILE A 113 -6.54 9.12 -22.22
CA ILE A 113 -5.73 10.33 -22.39
C ILE A 113 -4.88 10.24 -23.65
N ILE A 114 -4.60 9.03 -24.15
CA ILE A 114 -3.90 8.84 -25.42
C ILE A 114 -4.86 8.19 -26.41
N ASP A 115 -5.04 8.82 -27.56
CA ASP A 115 -5.82 8.30 -28.67
C ASP A 115 -5.01 8.36 -29.98
N ASN A 116 -5.64 8.01 -31.10
CA ASN A 116 -4.99 7.96 -32.42
C ASN A 116 -4.49 9.33 -32.92
N LYS A 117 -4.88 10.45 -32.28
CA LYS A 117 -4.42 11.82 -32.59
C LYS A 117 -3.28 12.27 -31.66
N GLY A 118 -2.96 11.51 -30.61
CA GLY A 118 -1.93 11.85 -29.64
C GLY A 118 -2.46 11.96 -28.22
N ILE A 119 -1.81 12.79 -27.41
CA ILE A 119 -2.23 13.06 -26.04
C ILE A 119 -3.39 14.06 -26.06
N ASN A 120 -4.56 13.63 -25.60
CA ASN A 120 -5.77 14.42 -25.47
C ASN A 120 -5.74 15.23 -24.17
N VAL A 121 -5.32 16.49 -24.28
CA VAL A 121 -5.22 17.41 -23.14
C VAL A 121 -6.57 17.66 -22.48
N LYS A 122 -7.69 17.63 -23.21
CA LYS A 122 -9.03 17.81 -22.62
C LYS A 122 -9.40 16.67 -21.67
N ASN A 123 -9.11 15.42 -22.05
CA ASN A 123 -9.37 14.27 -21.20
C ASN A 123 -8.42 14.26 -19.99
N LEU A 124 -7.17 14.70 -20.16
CA LEU A 124 -6.25 14.94 -19.05
C LEU A 124 -6.79 16.04 -18.12
N ASP A 125 -7.38 17.10 -18.68
CA ASP A 125 -8.05 18.19 -17.97
C ASP A 125 -9.22 17.70 -17.12
N GLU A 126 -10.08 16.90 -17.72
CA GLU A 126 -11.22 16.26 -17.10
C GLU A 126 -10.80 15.30 -15.98
N LEU A 127 -9.75 14.50 -16.17
CA LEU A 127 -9.29 13.53 -15.16
C LEU A 127 -8.94 14.21 -13.82
N PHE A 128 -8.30 15.38 -13.82
CA PHE A 128 -7.98 16.07 -12.56
C PHE A 128 -9.15 16.90 -12.02
N SER A 129 -10.14 17.19 -12.86
CA SER A 129 -11.37 17.85 -12.41
C SER A 129 -12.31 16.84 -11.74
N ASN A 130 -12.37 15.62 -12.28
CA ASN A 130 -13.22 14.51 -11.83
C ASN A 130 -12.37 13.27 -11.53
N VAL A 131 -11.61 13.31 -10.44
CA VAL A 131 -10.71 12.23 -10.07
C VAL A 131 -11.51 10.96 -9.72
N PRO A 132 -11.29 9.83 -10.42
CA PRO A 132 -12.00 8.60 -10.11
C PRO A 132 -11.62 8.09 -8.72
N LYS A 133 -12.61 7.68 -7.94
CA LYS A 133 -12.36 7.06 -6.63
C LYS A 133 -11.71 5.70 -6.82
N ARG A 134 -10.62 5.45 -6.09
CA ARG A 134 -9.93 4.17 -6.06
C ARG A 134 -10.82 3.06 -5.53
N LYS A 135 -10.76 1.90 -6.18
CA LYS A 135 -11.52 0.69 -5.87
C LYS A 135 -10.65 -0.26 -5.07
N LEU A 136 -10.55 0.01 -3.77
CA LEU A 136 -9.89 -0.90 -2.84
C LEU A 136 -10.71 -2.18 -2.66
N ASP A 137 -10.05 -3.33 -2.75
CA ASP A 137 -10.63 -4.62 -2.38
C ASP A 137 -10.89 -4.69 -0.87
N THR A 138 -11.70 -5.67 -0.45
CA THR A 138 -12.09 -5.82 0.97
C THR A 138 -10.88 -6.00 1.88
N LYS A 139 -9.88 -6.79 1.47
CA LYS A 139 -8.68 -7.06 2.28
C LYS A 139 -7.89 -5.77 2.51
N THR A 140 -7.74 -4.95 1.47
CA THR A 140 -7.05 -3.66 1.56
C THR A 140 -7.82 -2.66 2.41
N LYS A 141 -9.15 -2.59 2.30
CA LYS A 141 -10.00 -1.76 3.17
C LYS A 141 -9.89 -2.14 4.65
N ASP A 142 -9.90 -3.42 4.95
CA ASP A 142 -9.76 -3.93 6.31
C ASP A 142 -8.36 -3.61 6.85
N ALA A 143 -7.33 -3.78 6.04
CA ALA A 143 -5.95 -3.41 6.40
C ALA A 143 -5.82 -1.92 6.72
N TYR A 144 -6.42 -1.02 5.94
CA TYR A 144 -6.44 0.41 6.24
C TYR A 144 -7.19 0.73 7.53
N THR A 145 -8.27 0.00 7.82
CA THR A 145 -9.02 0.15 9.07
C THR A 145 -8.17 -0.28 10.26
N ILE A 146 -7.44 -1.39 10.15
CA ILE A 146 -6.49 -1.85 11.16
C ILE A 146 -5.35 -0.84 11.33
N ARG A 147 -4.76 -0.36 10.23
CA ARG A 147 -3.69 0.65 10.27
C ARG A 147 -4.12 1.90 11.01
N LYS A 148 -5.31 2.41 10.70
CA LYS A 148 -5.88 3.59 11.38
C LYS A 148 -6.11 3.37 12.87
N LYS A 149 -6.45 2.14 13.29
CA LYS A 149 -6.57 1.79 14.71
C LYS A 149 -5.21 1.80 15.41
N ILE A 150 -4.18 1.23 14.77
CA ILE A 150 -2.80 1.21 15.30
C ILE A 150 -2.24 2.64 15.40
N ASP A 151 -2.38 3.44 14.35
CA ASP A 151 -1.86 4.81 14.33
C ASP A 151 -2.50 5.66 15.45
N LYS A 152 -3.76 5.41 15.81
CA LYS A 152 -4.44 6.06 16.96
C LYS A 152 -3.92 5.61 18.33
N MET A 153 -3.35 4.41 18.43
CA MET A 153 -2.76 3.94 19.69
C MET A 153 -1.42 4.63 19.97
N ASN A 154 -0.79 5.26 18.97
CA ASN A 154 0.53 5.91 19.04
C ASN A 154 1.51 5.10 19.91
N ILE A 155 1.81 3.89 19.44
CA ILE A 155 2.61 2.93 20.20
C ILE A 155 4.09 3.31 20.10
N GLU A 156 4.74 3.36 21.26
CA GLU A 156 6.17 3.60 21.40
C GLU A 156 6.76 2.59 22.39
N VAL A 157 8.05 2.29 22.24
CA VAL A 157 8.76 1.42 23.17
C VAL A 157 9.95 2.21 23.72
N ASN A 158 9.98 2.42 25.02
CA ASN A 158 11.07 3.16 25.63
C ASN A 158 12.32 2.29 25.83
N LYS A 159 13.43 2.91 26.24
CA LYS A 159 14.73 2.25 26.42
C LYS A 159 14.76 1.20 27.55
N VAL A 160 13.74 1.19 28.41
CA VAL A 160 13.61 0.23 29.53
C VAL A 160 12.73 -0.96 29.12
N GLY A 161 12.09 -0.90 27.95
CA GLY A 161 11.25 -1.97 27.41
C GLY A 161 9.78 -1.79 27.65
N GLU A 162 9.35 -0.67 28.26
CA GLU A 162 7.94 -0.39 28.43
C GLU A 162 7.31 -0.06 27.08
N ILE A 163 6.18 -0.70 26.83
CA ILE A 163 5.30 -0.42 25.70
C ILE A 163 4.34 0.67 26.15
N LEU A 164 4.43 1.82 25.50
CA LEU A 164 3.60 2.99 25.76
C LEU A 164 2.54 3.10 24.67
N SER A 165 1.31 3.43 25.05
CA SER A 165 0.26 3.87 24.13
C SER A 165 -0.13 5.29 24.50
N ASN A 166 0.08 6.25 23.59
CA ASN A 166 -0.13 7.68 23.87
C ASN A 166 0.60 8.14 25.15
N GLY A 167 1.81 7.62 25.40
CA GLY A 167 2.64 7.94 26.57
C GLY A 167 2.27 7.18 27.85
N VAL A 168 1.22 6.36 27.86
CA VAL A 168 0.81 5.56 29.03
C VAL A 168 1.37 4.14 28.93
N PRO A 169 2.05 3.60 29.96
CA PRO A 169 2.50 2.21 29.98
C PRO A 169 1.32 1.24 29.90
N VAL A 170 1.34 0.37 28.89
CA VAL A 170 0.31 -0.67 28.65
C VAL A 170 0.87 -2.09 28.74
N GLY A 171 2.19 -2.22 28.71
CA GLY A 171 2.90 -3.49 28.83
C GLY A 171 4.41 -3.29 28.81
N TYR A 172 5.16 -4.37 28.74
CA TYR A 172 6.61 -4.31 28.62
C TYR A 172 7.17 -5.55 27.93
N PHE A 173 8.33 -5.38 27.34
CA PHE A 173 9.17 -6.46 26.84
C PHE A 173 10.15 -6.90 27.92
N THR A 174 10.50 -8.19 27.92
CA THR A 174 11.66 -8.72 28.65
C THR A 174 12.63 -9.37 27.67
N ASN A 175 13.81 -9.75 28.16
CA ASN A 175 14.90 -10.33 27.36
C ASN A 175 15.42 -9.39 26.26
N LEU A 176 15.48 -8.10 26.60
CA LEU A 176 15.98 -7.05 25.72
C LEU A 176 17.51 -6.91 25.82
N PRO A 177 18.18 -6.46 24.76
CA PRO A 177 19.59 -6.13 24.82
C PRO A 177 19.83 -4.91 25.74
N ILE A 178 21.08 -4.73 26.17
CA ILE A 178 21.50 -3.66 27.08
C ILE A 178 21.16 -2.25 26.54
N SER A 179 21.11 -2.09 25.21
CA SER A 179 20.71 -0.85 24.55
C SER A 179 19.86 -1.17 23.34
N PHE A 180 18.69 -0.53 23.25
CA PHE A 180 17.83 -0.51 22.08
C PHE A 180 16.90 0.72 22.10
N GLY A 181 16.36 1.06 20.94
CA GLY A 181 15.31 2.04 20.73
C GLY A 181 14.06 1.42 20.09
N SER A 182 12.95 2.16 20.12
CA SER A 182 11.65 1.72 19.59
C SER A 182 11.70 1.28 18.13
N GLU A 183 12.50 1.98 17.31
CA GLU A 183 12.66 1.73 15.88
C GLU A 183 13.91 0.89 15.56
N ASP A 184 14.62 0.39 16.59
CA ASP A 184 15.77 -0.47 16.39
C ASP A 184 15.33 -1.85 15.89
N ILE A 185 16.10 -2.34 14.93
CA ILE A 185 15.88 -3.61 14.24
C ILE A 185 16.32 -4.78 15.13
N ILE A 186 15.46 -5.77 15.29
CA ILE A 186 15.76 -7.02 16.02
C ILE A 186 16.51 -7.98 15.09
N MET A 187 17.82 -8.10 15.29
CA MET A 187 18.69 -8.95 14.46
C MET A 187 18.58 -10.45 14.82
N ASP A 188 18.83 -11.31 13.83
CA ASP A 188 18.83 -12.79 13.93
C ASP A 188 19.72 -13.37 15.03
N LYS A 189 20.74 -12.62 15.45
CA LYS A 189 21.74 -13.10 16.40
C LYS A 189 21.33 -12.98 17.87
N THR A 190 20.08 -12.60 18.17
CA THR A 190 19.59 -12.53 19.55
C THR A 190 19.07 -13.92 19.94
N PRO A 191 19.81 -14.72 20.73
CA PRO A 191 19.45 -16.12 20.98
C PRO A 191 18.29 -16.27 21.97
N ILE A 192 17.79 -15.17 22.53
CA ILE A 192 16.75 -15.14 23.54
C ILE A 192 15.47 -14.62 22.91
N ASP A 193 14.39 -15.37 23.11
CA ASP A 193 13.06 -14.95 22.71
C ASP A 193 12.62 -13.73 23.54
N ILE A 194 12.00 -12.75 22.87
CA ILE A 194 11.48 -11.56 23.54
C ILE A 194 10.10 -11.89 24.06
N GLU A 195 9.88 -11.77 25.36
CA GLU A 195 8.57 -11.99 25.97
C GLU A 195 7.84 -10.66 26.14
N ILE A 196 6.52 -10.72 26.09
CA ILE A 196 5.64 -9.56 26.10
C ILE A 196 4.62 -9.74 27.21
N TYR A 197 4.57 -8.76 28.11
CA TYR A 197 3.69 -8.74 29.26
C TYR A 197 2.74 -7.54 29.20
N ASP A 198 1.55 -7.69 29.76
CA ASP A 198 0.66 -6.55 30.01
C ASP A 198 1.10 -5.74 31.23
N ALA A 199 0.44 -4.60 31.47
CA ALA A 199 0.70 -3.75 32.64
C ALA A 199 0.45 -4.44 34.00
N LYS A 200 -0.18 -5.62 34.02
CA LYS A 200 -0.41 -6.44 35.23
C LYS A 200 0.58 -7.60 35.35
N SER A 201 1.67 -7.59 34.57
CA SER A 201 2.69 -8.63 34.53
C SER A 201 2.17 -10.01 34.09
N LYS A 202 1.04 -10.05 33.37
CA LYS A 202 0.57 -11.28 32.73
C LYS A 202 1.24 -11.44 31.38
N LEU A 203 1.81 -12.62 31.11
CA LEU A 203 2.38 -12.95 29.80
C LEU A 203 1.27 -12.95 28.75
N ILE A 204 1.39 -12.09 27.75
CA ILE A 204 0.44 -11.97 26.63
C ILE A 204 1.00 -12.54 25.33
N GLY A 205 2.32 -12.69 25.22
CA GLY A 205 2.93 -13.38 24.10
C GLY A 205 4.44 -13.39 24.12
N ARG A 206 5.01 -13.94 23.05
CA ARG A 206 6.45 -14.11 22.85
C ARG A 206 6.79 -13.98 21.38
N TYR A 207 7.83 -13.22 21.08
CA TYR A 207 8.48 -13.22 19.78
C TYR A 207 9.65 -14.20 19.78
N ILE A 208 9.53 -15.25 18.97
CA ILE A 208 10.55 -16.27 18.80
C ILE A 208 11.55 -15.77 17.76
N THR A 209 12.74 -15.37 18.20
CA THR A 209 13.73 -14.71 17.34
C THR A 209 14.27 -15.64 16.26
N THR A 210 14.34 -16.95 16.53
CA THR A 210 14.86 -17.96 15.60
C THR A 210 13.89 -18.25 14.45
N THR A 211 12.60 -18.42 14.76
CA THR A 211 11.55 -18.74 13.77
C THR A 211 10.83 -17.51 13.23
N LYS A 212 11.14 -16.32 13.75
CA LYS A 212 10.49 -15.04 13.40
C LYS A 212 8.98 -15.05 13.62
N GLN A 213 8.52 -15.80 14.62
CA GLN A 213 7.12 -15.94 14.94
C GLN A 213 6.75 -15.14 16.18
N LEU A 214 5.73 -14.30 16.07
CA LEU A 214 5.04 -13.74 17.21
C LEU A 214 3.92 -14.70 17.61
N LYS A 215 3.92 -15.16 18.87
CA LYS A 215 2.87 -16.01 19.44
C LYS A 215 2.19 -15.31 20.59
N THR A 216 0.86 -15.32 20.60
CA THR A 216 0.06 -14.87 21.75
C THR A 216 -0.05 -16.00 22.77
N ALA A 217 -0.26 -15.65 24.04
CA ALA A 217 -0.58 -16.61 25.10
C ALA A 217 -1.90 -17.37 24.81
N GLY A 218 -2.81 -16.79 24.03
CA GLY A 218 -4.04 -17.42 23.54
C GLY A 218 -3.86 -18.36 22.34
N GLY A 219 -2.63 -18.69 21.95
CA GLY A 219 -2.34 -19.70 20.92
C GLY A 219 -2.35 -19.21 19.47
N LYS A 220 -2.70 -17.94 19.20
CA LYS A 220 -2.53 -17.35 17.86
C LYS A 220 -1.06 -17.14 17.55
N SER A 221 -0.64 -17.49 16.35
CA SER A 221 0.71 -17.28 15.85
C SER A 221 0.72 -16.44 14.57
N PHE A 222 1.77 -15.67 14.39
CA PHE A 222 2.01 -14.89 13.18
C PHE A 222 3.49 -14.91 12.83
N THR A 223 3.82 -15.30 11.61
CA THR A 223 5.18 -15.21 11.09
C THR A 223 5.41 -13.81 10.56
N ILE A 224 6.42 -13.11 11.07
CA ILE A 224 6.82 -11.81 10.56
C ILE A 224 7.50 -12.05 9.20
N TYR A 225 6.80 -11.70 8.12
CA TYR A 225 7.20 -12.04 6.77
C TYR A 225 8.51 -11.39 6.35
N LYS A 226 9.36 -12.22 5.75
CA LYS A 226 10.32 -11.89 4.69
C LYS A 226 9.53 -11.39 3.48
N GLU A 227 9.82 -10.17 3.00
CA GLU A 227 9.18 -9.62 1.79
C GLU A 227 9.21 -10.69 0.69
N MET A 228 8.10 -10.98 0.01
CA MET A 228 8.08 -11.78 -1.21
C MET A 228 7.13 -11.11 -2.20
N SER A 229 7.68 -10.22 -3.01
CA SER A 229 7.14 -9.84 -4.31
C SER A 229 8.30 -9.38 -5.21
N GLY A 230 8.15 -9.47 -6.53
CA GLY A 230 9.22 -9.43 -7.54
C GLY A 230 10.10 -8.17 -7.65
N ARG A 231 10.07 -7.29 -6.65
CA ARG A 231 11.10 -6.28 -6.38
C ARG A 231 11.79 -6.67 -5.10
N ALA A 232 12.99 -7.27 -5.23
CA ALA A 232 13.94 -7.63 -4.17
C ALA A 232 13.39 -7.54 -2.75
N SER A 233 12.88 -8.67 -2.29
CA SER A 233 12.60 -9.03 -0.91
C SER A 233 13.70 -8.61 0.07
N ILE A 234 13.66 -7.40 0.63
CA ILE A 234 14.53 -7.06 1.75
C ILE A 234 13.87 -7.69 2.98
N LEU A 235 14.57 -8.64 3.61
CA LEU A 235 14.26 -9.07 4.97
C LEU A 235 14.34 -7.83 5.88
N LYS A 236 13.22 -7.13 6.04
CA LYS A 236 13.10 -6.11 7.06
C LYS A 236 12.83 -6.83 8.36
N PHE A 237 13.87 -6.94 9.16
CA PHE A 237 13.75 -7.34 10.56
C PHE A 237 12.70 -6.45 11.26
N PRO A 238 11.88 -7.02 12.16
CA PRO A 238 10.92 -6.22 12.90
C PRO A 238 11.63 -5.27 13.86
N THR A 239 11.06 -4.08 14.03
CA THR A 239 11.41 -3.20 15.14
C THR A 239 10.64 -3.59 16.40
N TYR A 240 11.10 -3.17 17.58
CA TYR A 240 10.36 -3.39 18.84
C TYR A 240 8.95 -2.79 18.78
N LYS A 241 8.82 -1.61 18.17
CA LYS A 241 7.52 -1.00 17.88
C LYS A 241 6.64 -1.89 17.01
N ALA A 242 7.18 -2.43 15.91
CA ALA A 242 6.42 -3.31 15.02
C ALA A 242 5.94 -4.58 15.73
N LEU A 243 6.72 -5.12 16.68
CA LEU A 243 6.27 -6.23 17.53
C LEU A 243 5.09 -5.83 18.43
N ALA A 244 5.17 -4.66 19.08
CA ALA A 244 4.11 -4.17 19.96
C ALA A 244 2.82 -3.86 19.17
N GLU A 245 2.93 -3.17 18.03
CA GLU A 245 1.83 -2.94 17.10
C GLU A 245 1.20 -4.26 16.66
N ARG A 246 2.03 -5.25 16.30
CA ARG A 246 1.52 -6.56 15.87
C ARG A 246 0.82 -7.31 17.00
N MET A 247 1.34 -7.25 18.21
CA MET A 247 0.70 -7.84 19.39
C MET A 247 -0.68 -7.22 19.63
N ALA A 248 -0.81 -5.89 19.51
CA ALA A 248 -2.09 -5.20 19.66
C ALA A 248 -3.13 -5.61 18.58
N ILE A 249 -2.69 -6.01 17.39
CA ILE A 249 -3.58 -6.57 16.36
C ILE A 249 -4.03 -7.99 16.74
N MET A 250 -3.10 -8.82 17.23
CA MET A 250 -3.35 -10.23 17.51
C MET A 250 -4.18 -10.45 18.79
N ASP A 251 -3.95 -9.62 19.80
CA ASP A 251 -4.71 -9.55 21.06
C ASP A 251 -5.33 -8.16 21.26
N PRO A 252 -6.58 -7.95 20.81
CA PRO A 252 -7.30 -6.68 20.99
C PRO A 252 -7.51 -6.27 22.45
N ASN A 253 -7.32 -7.17 23.43
CA ASN A 253 -7.44 -6.84 24.84
C ASN A 253 -6.16 -6.23 25.43
N PHE A 254 -5.02 -6.35 24.72
CA PHE A 254 -3.74 -5.83 25.18
C PHE A 254 -3.77 -4.30 25.29
N ILE A 255 -4.21 -3.62 24.23
CA ILE A 255 -4.36 -2.16 24.20
C ILE A 255 -5.82 -1.85 23.86
N LYS A 256 -6.60 -1.53 24.89
CA LYS A 256 -7.96 -1.03 24.69
C LYS A 256 -7.87 0.40 24.17
N ILE A 257 -8.27 0.62 22.93
CA ILE A 257 -8.56 1.97 22.43
C ILE A 257 -9.72 2.49 23.29
N GLN A 258 -9.52 3.60 24.00
CA GLN A 258 -10.63 4.31 24.61
C GLN A 258 -11.48 4.90 23.48
N ASP A 259 -12.57 4.20 23.12
CA ASP A 259 -13.54 4.69 22.16
C ASP A 259 -14.32 5.86 22.77
N LYS A 260 -13.92 7.09 22.41
CA LYS A 260 -14.47 8.37 22.84
C LYS A 260 -14.33 8.62 24.35
N VAL A 261 -13.68 9.73 24.69
CA VAL A 261 -13.90 10.37 26.00
C VAL A 261 -15.39 10.68 26.08
N SER A 262 -16.15 9.86 26.81
CA SER A 262 -17.48 10.26 27.28
C SER A 262 -17.24 11.39 28.25
N VAL A 263 -17.40 12.62 27.79
CA VAL A 263 -17.43 13.78 28.67
C VAL A 263 -18.61 13.53 29.61
N GLY A 264 -18.32 13.15 30.86
CA GLY A 264 -19.35 13.00 31.88
C GLY A 264 -20.11 14.32 32.00
N ASN A 265 -21.40 14.26 32.35
CA ASN A 265 -22.22 15.44 32.52
C ASN A 265 -21.50 16.42 33.47
N VAL A 266 -21.15 17.59 32.94
CA VAL A 266 -20.67 18.71 33.75
C VAL A 266 -21.81 19.10 34.66
N SER A 267 -21.77 18.69 35.92
CA SER A 267 -22.64 19.23 36.95
C SER A 267 -22.30 20.72 37.07
N LYS A 268 -23.20 21.58 36.58
CA LYS A 268 -23.16 23.00 36.93
C LYS A 268 -23.38 23.06 38.43
N GLU A 269 -22.33 23.39 39.19
CA GLU A 269 -22.49 23.85 40.55
C GLU A 269 -23.33 25.13 40.49
N THR A 270 -24.54 25.07 41.04
CA THR A 270 -25.33 26.26 41.35
C THR A 270 -24.63 27.01 42.48
N PRO A 271 -24.27 28.29 42.29
CA PRO A 271 -23.74 29.10 43.38
C PRO A 271 -24.86 29.41 44.37
N ASN A 272 -24.58 29.18 45.65
CA ASN A 272 -25.35 29.72 46.77
C ASN A 272 -25.18 31.24 46.87
#